data_AF-A0A0F9JAR6-F1
#
_entry.id   AF-A0A0F9JAR6-F1
#
_cell.length_a   1.000
_cell.length_b   1.000
_cell.length_c   1.000
_cell.angle_alpha   90.00
_cell.angle_beta   90.00
_cell.angle_gamma   90.00
#
_symmetry.space_group_name_H-M   'P 1'
#
loop_
_entity.id
_entity.type
_entity.pdbx_description
1 polymer ?
#
loop_
_entity_poly.entity_id
_entity_poly.type
_entity_poly.pdbx_seq_one_letter_code
_entity_poly.pdbx_strand_id
1 'polypeptide(L)' 'MKKIINDVDTFMDESLRGFSKAHADIVSVNYQPTFVFRRECRPEKVAIISGGGSGHEPL' A
#
# COMPACT_ATOMS: atom_id res chain seq x y z
N MET A 1 4.65 24.53 9.01
CA MET A 1 4.65 23.19 8.39
C MET A 1 5.17 22.17 9.39
N LYS A 2 4.44 21.07 9.63
CA LYS A 2 4.85 19.98 10.56
C LYS A 2 4.95 18.60 9.88
N LYS A 3 4.59 18.49 8.60
CA LYS A 3 4.51 17.23 7.86
C LYS A 3 5.58 17.21 6.77
N ILE A 4 6.22 16.05 6.57
CA ILE A 4 7.15 15.78 5.48
C ILE A 4 6.32 15.17 4.34
N ILE A 5 5.80 16.02 3.47
CA ILE A 5 5.01 15.64 2.29
C ILE A 5 5.33 16.62 1.16
N ASN A 6 5.31 16.14 -0.10
CA ASN A 6 5.52 17.01 -1.25
C ASN A 6 4.24 17.78 -1.60
N ASP A 7 3.15 17.04 -1.83
CA ASP A 7 1.83 17.59 -2.18
C ASP A 7 0.72 16.75 -1.51
N VAL A 8 -0.36 17.39 -1.09
CA VAL A 8 -1.48 16.73 -0.39
C VAL A 8 -2.28 15.81 -1.32
N ASP A 9 -2.37 16.15 -2.61
CA ASP A 9 -3.13 15.38 -3.59
C ASP A 9 -2.40 14.11 -4.01
N THR A 10 -1.06 14.10 -3.92
CA THR A 10 -0.22 12.95 -4.33
C THR A 10 0.31 12.12 -3.17
N PHE A 11 0.11 12.59 -1.93
CA PHE A 11 0.68 11.98 -0.72
C PHE A 11 0.42 10.47 -0.62
N MET A 12 -0.81 10.02 -0.92
CA MET A 12 -1.17 8.60 -0.85
C MET A 12 -0.38 7.77 -1.87
N ASP A 13 -0.31 8.24 -3.10
CA ASP A 13 0.38 7.54 -4.19
C ASP A 13 1.89 7.48 -3.96
N GLU A 14 2.49 8.57 -3.49
CA GLU A 14 3.91 8.63 -3.14
C GLU A 14 4.24 7.67 -1.99
N SER A 15 3.40 7.65 -0.95
CA SER A 15 3.55 6.75 0.20
C SER A 15 3.48 5.28 -0.23
N LEU A 16 2.51 4.91 -1.06
CA LEU A 16 2.37 3.55 -1.61
C LEU A 16 3.52 3.17 -2.54
N ARG A 17 4.02 4.09 -3.37
CA ARG A 17 5.23 3.87 -4.19
C ARG A 17 6.47 3.64 -3.33
N GLY A 18 6.61 4.36 -2.22
CA GLY A 18 7.69 4.15 -1.26
C GLY A 18 7.58 2.77 -0.60
N PHE A 19 6.40 2.42 -0.11
CA PHE A 19 6.12 1.14 0.54
C PHE A 19 6.38 -0.05 -0.39
N SER A 20 5.89 -0.01 -1.63
CA SER A 20 6.09 -1.10 -2.60
C SER A 20 7.55 -1.29 -3.00
N LYS A 21 8.34 -0.23 -3.05
CA LYS A 21 9.80 -0.30 -3.29
C LYS A 21 10.55 -0.85 -2.09
N ALA A 22 10.21 -0.40 -0.89
CA ALA A 22 10.86 -0.82 0.35
C ALA A 22 10.61 -2.31 0.66
N HIS A 23 9.46 -2.84 0.23
CA HIS A 23 9.01 -4.19 0.51
C HIS A 23 8.71 -4.99 -0.77
N ALA A 24 9.51 -4.74 -1.82
CA ALA A 24 9.30 -5.34 -3.13
C ALA A 24 9.40 -6.88 -3.09
N ASP A 25 10.03 -7.45 -2.07
CA ASP A 25 10.13 -8.89 -1.82
C ASP A 25 8.81 -9.52 -1.34
N ILE A 26 7.94 -8.76 -0.67
CA ILE A 26 6.73 -9.30 -0.02
C ILE A 26 5.41 -8.75 -0.57
N VAL A 27 5.36 -7.54 -1.13
CA VAL A 27 4.11 -6.89 -1.57
C VAL A 27 4.19 -6.30 -2.98
N SER A 28 3.02 -6.17 -3.58
CA SER A 28 2.77 -5.44 -4.83
C SER A 28 1.59 -4.49 -4.64
N VAL A 29 1.52 -3.44 -5.46
CA VAL A 29 0.46 -2.42 -5.39
C VAL A 29 -0.20 -2.28 -6.76
N ASN A 30 -1.53 -2.32 -6.78
CA ASN A 30 -2.32 -1.86 -7.91
C ASN A 30 -2.78 -0.43 -7.62
N TYR A 31 -2.65 0.48 -8.59
CA TYR A 31 -3.01 1.90 -8.39
C TYR A 31 -4.40 2.25 -8.94
N GLN A 32 -5.03 1.34 -9.69
CA GLN A 32 -6.33 1.61 -10.31
C GLN A 32 -7.12 0.30 -10.49
N PRO A 33 -8.02 -0.06 -9.55
CA PRO A 33 -8.28 0.59 -8.26
C PRO A 33 -7.13 0.41 -7.25
N THR A 34 -7.00 1.32 -6.28
CA THR A 34 -5.89 1.26 -5.30
C THR A 34 -6.05 0.11 -4.31
N PHE A 35 -5.10 -0.82 -4.27
CA PHE A 35 -4.97 -1.84 -3.23
C PHE A 35 -3.56 -2.41 -3.16
N VAL A 36 -3.19 -2.95 -1.99
CA VAL A 36 -1.93 -3.66 -1.75
C VAL A 36 -2.23 -5.15 -1.62
N PHE A 37 -1.37 -5.99 -2.18
CA PHE A 37 -1.50 -7.44 -2.11
C PHE A 37 -0.15 -8.12 -1.93
N ARG A 38 -0.15 -9.34 -1.39
CA ARG A 38 1.06 -10.13 -1.25
C ARG A 38 1.60 -10.50 -2.63
N ARG A 39 2.91 -10.34 -2.84
CA ARG A 39 3.57 -10.61 -4.12
C ARG A 39 3.32 -12.03 -4.63
N GLU A 40 3.40 -13.02 -3.74
CA GLU A 40 3.15 -14.43 -4.06
C GLU A 40 1.86 -14.94 -3.42
N CYS A 41 0.80 -15.09 -4.21
CA CYS A 41 -0.46 -15.67 -3.74
C CYS A 41 -0.39 -17.21 -3.66
N ARG A 42 -1.09 -17.79 -2.69
CA ARG A 42 -1.22 -19.25 -2.51
C ARG A 42 -2.65 -19.67 -2.81
N PRO A 43 -2.96 -20.13 -4.03
CA PRO A 43 -4.33 -20.38 -4.48
C PRO A 43 -5.03 -21.51 -3.71
N GLU A 44 -4.26 -22.39 -3.07
CA GLU A 44 -4.75 -23.48 -2.24
C GLU A 44 -5.24 -23.04 -0.85
N LYS A 45 -5.07 -21.76 -0.51
CA LYS A 45 -5.42 -21.20 0.80
C LYS A 45 -6.55 -20.18 0.71
N VAL A 46 -7.33 -20.07 1.78
CA VAL A 46 -8.33 -19.01 1.93
C VAL A 46 -7.63 -17.65 2.00
N ALA A 47 -8.03 -16.73 1.14
CA ALA A 47 -7.55 -15.34 1.16
C ALA A 47 -8.26 -14.53 2.26
N ILE A 48 -7.50 -13.75 3.01
CA ILE A 48 -8.02 -12.79 3.99
C ILE A 48 -7.78 -11.39 3.45
N ILE A 49 -8.83 -10.58 3.45
CA ILE A 49 -8.82 -9.21 2.92
C ILE A 49 -9.32 -8.28 4.01
N SER A 50 -8.62 -7.15 4.17
CA SER A 50 -8.98 -6.06 5.07
C SER A 50 -8.77 -4.74 4.33
N GLY A 51 -9.20 -3.63 4.93
CA GLY A 51 -9.01 -2.29 4.40
C GLY A 51 -9.60 -1.20 5.30
N GLY A 52 -9.34 0.05 4.94
CA GLY A 52 -9.79 1.23 5.67
C GLY A 52 -9.28 2.52 5.00
N GLY A 53 -9.45 3.66 5.68
CA GLY A 53 -8.86 4.93 5.24
C GLY A 53 -7.37 5.01 5.57
N SER A 54 -6.60 5.75 4.76
CA SER A 54 -5.18 6.04 5.00
C SER A 54 -4.97 6.94 6.24
N GLY A 55 -3.76 6.93 6.79
CA GLY A 55 -3.42 7.67 8.01
C GLY A 55 -3.47 6.84 9.30
N HIS A 56 -3.69 5.53 9.17
CA HIS A 56 -3.65 4.55 10.26
C HIS A 56 -2.50 3.54 10.09
N GLU A 57 -1.51 3.81 9.24
CA GLU A 57 -0.37 2.92 9.04
C GLU A 57 0.30 2.58 10.39
N PRO A 58 0.64 1.31 10.69
CA PRO A 58 0.74 0.14 9.78
C PRO A 58 -0.47 -0.81 9.79
N LEU A 59 -1.65 -0.36 10.24
CA LEU A 59 -2.81 -1.21 10.56
C LEU A 59 -3.34 -2.07 9.41
#